data_AF-A0A5J4L457-F1
#
_entry.id   AF-A0A5J4L457-F1
#
_cell.length_a   1.000
_cell.length_b   1.000
_cell.length_c   1.000
_cell.angle_alpha   90.00
_cell.angle_beta   90.00
_cell.angle_gamma   90.00
#
_symmetry.space_group_name_H-M   'P 1'
#
loop_
_entity.id
_entity.type
_entity.pdbx_description
1 polymer ?
#
loop_
_entity_poly.entity_id
_entity_poly.type
_entity_poly.pdbx_seq_one_letter_code
_entity_poly.pdbx_strand_id
1 'polypeptide(L)' 'MASVTKAKIPEIATRDAIEAFKDALTSRLPEDILRIIFFGSRRRGIFRPDSDIDLLIVIREKKKGCD' A
#
# COMPACT_ATOMS: atom_id res chain seq x y z
N MET A 1 33.53 3.62 -16.47
CA MET A 1 32.14 3.12 -16.52
C MET A 1 31.47 3.41 -15.19
N ALA A 2 30.48 4.31 -15.16
CA ALA A 2 29.77 4.62 -13.93
C ALA A 2 28.81 3.45 -13.61
N SER A 3 29.13 2.69 -12.57
CA SER A 3 28.18 1.76 -11.97
C SER A 3 27.17 2.61 -11.20
N VAL A 4 25.99 2.82 -11.78
CA VAL A 4 24.84 3.36 -11.04
C VAL A 4 24.53 2.34 -9.95
N THR A 5 24.98 2.61 -8.73
CA THR A 5 24.67 1.79 -7.57
C THR A 5 23.15 1.72 -7.47
N LYS A 6 22.60 0.52 -7.67
CA LYS A 6 21.18 0.21 -7.51
C LYS A 6 20.72 0.81 -6.19
N ALA A 7 20.01 1.93 -6.25
CA ALA A 7 19.55 2.61 -5.06
C ALA A 7 18.67 1.63 -4.28
N LYS A 8 19.10 1.23 -3.07
CA LYS A 8 18.20 0.56 -2.13
C LYS A 8 17.09 1.56 -1.87
N ILE A 9 15.88 1.32 -2.40
CA ILE A 9 14.72 2.10 -1.96
C ILE A 9 14.61 1.87 -0.46
N PRO A 10 14.72 2.91 0.37
CA PRO A 10 14.68 2.73 1.81
C PRO A 10 13.35 2.13 2.23
N GLU A 11 13.38 1.22 3.19
CA GLU A 11 12.16 0.71 3.84
C GLU A 11 11.29 1.87 4.39
N ILE A 12 11.95 2.96 4.79
CA ILE A 12 11.34 4.23 5.18
C ILE A 12 10.41 4.77 4.08
N ALA A 13 10.86 4.83 2.82
CA ALA A 13 10.03 5.30 1.71
C ALA A 13 8.81 4.41 1.45
N THR A 14 8.93 3.10 1.70
CA THR A 14 7.78 2.18 1.61
C THR A 14 6.76 2.45 2.70
N ARG A 15 7.22 2.67 3.94
CA ARG A 15 6.36 3.00 5.06
C ARG A 15 5.63 4.32 4.82
N ASP A 16 6.35 5.36 4.41
CA ASP A 16 5.78 6.69 4.19
C ASP A 16 4.72 6.64 3.08
N ALA A 17 4.96 5.89 2.00
CA ALA A 17 3.98 5.70 0.94
C ALA A 17 2.71 4.96 1.41
N ILE A 18 2.87 3.91 2.23
CA ILE A 18 1.72 3.17 2.79
C ILE A 18 0.91 4.05 3.74
N GLU A 19 1.57 4.84 4.60
CA GLU A 19 0.90 5.75 5.53
C GLU A 19 0.15 6.86 4.77
N ALA A 20 0.80 7.50 3.79
CA ALA A 20 0.15 8.51 2.95
C ALA A 20 -1.06 7.94 2.19
N PHE A 21 -0.96 6.71 1.68
CA PHE A 21 -2.07 6.03 1.03
C PHE A 21 -3.21 5.72 2.02
N LYS A 22 -2.87 5.23 3.22
CA LYS A 22 -3.84 4.94 4.28
C LYS A 22 -4.62 6.20 4.64
N ASP A 23 -3.96 7.33 4.88
CA ASP A 23 -4.59 8.59 5.26
C ASP A 23 -5.51 9.13 4.15
N ALA A 24 -5.06 9.06 2.89
CA ALA A 24 -5.88 9.45 1.75
C ALA A 24 -7.10 8.53 1.55
N LEU A 25 -6.97 7.24 1.85
CA LEU A 25 -8.04 6.26 1.71
C LEU A 25 -9.07 6.40 2.84
N THR A 26 -8.64 6.51 4.10
CA THR A 26 -9.52 6.69 5.26
C THR A 26 -10.28 8.01 5.21
N SER A 27 -9.67 9.07 4.67
CA SER A 27 -10.36 10.35 4.43
C SER A 27 -11.48 10.24 3.39
N ARG A 28 -11.37 9.32 2.43
CA ARG A 28 -12.35 9.12 1.35
C ARG A 28 -13.42 8.07 1.71
N LEU A 29 -13.09 7.12 2.58
CA LEU A 29 -13.93 5.96 2.94
C LEU A 29 -13.93 5.71 4.47
N PRO A 30 -14.34 6.70 5.29
CA PRO A 30 -14.12 6.66 6.74
C PRO A 30 -14.80 5.50 7.49
N GLU A 31 -15.95 5.02 7.00
CA GLU A 31 -16.74 3.97 7.66
C GLU A 31 -16.78 2.65 6.87
N ASP A 32 -16.24 2.66 5.65
CA ASP A 32 -16.32 1.55 4.73
C ASP A 32 -15.08 0.64 4.82
N ILE A 33 -13.93 1.13 5.27
CA ILE A 33 -12.70 0.32 5.32
C ILE A 33 -12.78 -0.66 6.50
N LEU A 34 -12.73 -1.96 6.19
CA LEU A 34 -12.67 -3.02 7.19
C LEU A 34 -11.23 -3.41 7.51
N ARG A 35 -10.38 -3.55 6.49
CA ARG A 35 -8.95 -3.90 6.64
C ARG A 35 -8.10 -3.35 5.49
N ILE A 36 -6.84 -3.07 5.81
CA ILE A 36 -5.77 -2.77 4.86
C ILE A 36 -4.65 -3.77 5.13
N ILE A 37 -4.27 -4.56 4.13
CA ILE A 37 -3.27 -5.63 4.28
C ILE A 37 -2.11 -5.37 3.33
N PHE A 38 -0.90 -5.25 3.88
CA PHE A 38 0.33 -5.18 3.11
C PHE A 38 0.88 -6.58 2.84
N PHE A 39 1.06 -6.92 1.57
CA PHE A 39 1.54 -8.23 1.14
C PHE A 39 2.61 -8.09 0.06
N GLY A 40 2.90 -9.20 -0.65
CA GLY A 40 3.78 -9.16 -1.80
C GLY A 40 5.28 -9.20 -1.47
N SER A 41 6.10 -8.85 -2.47
CA SER A 41 7.56 -9.03 -2.42
C SER A 41 8.23 -8.14 -1.36
N ARG A 42 7.75 -6.90 -1.20
CA ARG A 42 8.25 -5.95 -0.20
C ARG A 42 7.99 -6.42 1.22
N ARG A 43 6.79 -6.96 1.50
CA ARG A 43 6.47 -7.53 2.83
C ARG A 43 7.35 -8.73 3.17
N ARG A 44 7.73 -9.53 2.17
CA ARG A 44 8.57 -10.73 2.34
C ARG A 44 10.08 -10.44 2.39
N GLY A 45 10.50 -9.19 2.16
CA GLY A 45 11.92 -8.83 2.13
C GLY A 45 12.70 -9.33 0.91
N ILE A 46 12.01 -9.82 -0.14
CA ILE A 46 12.61 -10.36 -1.37
C ILE A 46 12.41 -9.44 -2.58
N PHE A 47 12.20 -8.15 -2.33
CA PHE A 47 11.89 -7.15 -3.35
C PHE A 47 13.15 -6.62 -4.04
N ARG A 48 12.97 -6.19 -5.28
CA ARG A 48 13.97 -5.42 -6.04
C ARG A 48 13.70 -3.92 -5.85
N PRO A 49 14.69 -3.05 -6.13
CA PRO A 49 14.48 -1.60 -6.04
C PRO A 49 13.24 -1.08 -6.78
N ASP A 50 12.95 -1.66 -7.94
CA ASP A 50 11.83 -1.34 -8.82
C ASP A 50 10.52 -2.07 -8.49
N SER A 51 10.48 -2.85 -7.40
CA SER A 51 9.26 -3.58 -7.04
C SER A 51 8.17 -2.66 -6.51
N ASP A 52 6.93 -2.98 -6.86
CA ASP A 52 5.73 -2.28 -6.41
C ASP A 52 5.41 -2.50 -4.92
N ILE A 53 4.42 -1.78 -4.42
CA ILE A 53 3.82 -1.94 -3.09
C ILE A 53 2.44 -2.59 -3.28
N ASP A 54 2.30 -3.84 -2.83
CA ASP A 54 1.05 -4.59 -2.95
C ASP A 54 0.17 -4.41 -1.71
N LEU A 55 -1.03 -3.83 -1.89
CA LEU A 55 -2.03 -3.60 -0.84
C LEU A 55 -3.37 -4.25 -1.18
N LEU A 56 -3.96 -4.96 -0.22
CA LEU A 56 -5.34 -5.47 -0.30
C LEU A 56 -6.22 -4.65 0.62
N ILE A 57 -7.27 -4.05 0.06
CA ILE A 57 -8.25 -3.26 0.80
C ILE A 57 -9.56 -4.04 0.86
N VAL A 58 -10.03 -4.30 2.08
CA VAL A 58 -11.34 -4.90 2.32
C VAL A 58 -12.28 -3.79 2.75
N ILE A 59 -13.36 -3.60 1.98
CA ILE A 59 -14.39 -2.61 2.27
C ILE A 59 -15.73 -3.28 2.59
N ARG A 60 -16.58 -2.57 3.33
CA ARG A 60 -17.96 -2.96 3.60
C ARG A 60 -18.75 -2.92 2.30
N GLU A 61 -19.57 -3.94 2.08
CA GLU A 61 -20.54 -3.92 1.00
C GLU A 61 -21.55 -2.78 1.25
N LYS A 62 -21.76 -1.92 0.25
CA LYS A 62 -22.84 -0.94 0.32
C LYS A 62 -24.17 -1.69 0.30
N LYS A 63 -24.99 -1.51 1.34
CA LYS A 63 -26.38 -1.96 1.27
C LYS A 63 -27.02 -1.33 0.04
N LYS A 64 -27.50 -2.14 -0.89
CA LYS A 64 -28.43 -1.64 -1.91
C LYS A 64 -29.64 -1.11 -1.16
N GLY A 65 -29.97 0.17 -1.31
CA GLY A 65 -31.23 0.70 -0.82
C GLY A 65 -32.35 -0.09 -1.49
N CYS A 66 -33.20 -0.74 -0.68
CA CYS A 66 -34.54 -1.08 -1.13
C CYS A 66 -35.37 0.16 -0.85
N ASP A 67 -35.70 0.90 -1.92
CA ASP A 67 -36.80 1.87 -1.92
C ASP A 67 -38.14 1.12 -1.97
#